data_AF-A0A6C1MRD4-F1
#
_entry.id   AF-A0A6C1MRD4-F1
#
_cell.length_a   1.000
_cell.length_b   1.000
_cell.length_c   1.000
_cell.angle_alpha   90.00
_cell.angle_beta   90.00
_cell.angle_gamma   90.00
#
_symmetry.space_group_name_H-M   'P 1'
#
loop_
_entity.id
_entity.type
_entity.pdbx_description
1 polymer ?
#
loop_
_entity_poly.entity_id
_entity_poly.type
_entity_poly.pdbx_seq_one_letter_code
_entity_poly.pdbx_strand_id
1 'polypeptide(L)'
;KPLPRLKEGEPVASLESLVSSRDTQPPSPFTDATLLAAMTGIARFVSDPALRKTLRDTDGLGTEATRAGILQTLFVREFLTREGRAIHATERGLALVDALPASVAAPDRTAHWEAQLETVRHGKDSEGAFIERLQKELKNLLQHAMSGTAQVPDTGVHCPRCRAPMRQRSGKFGDFWSCHRYPECTGTRPLEDDPQQDDGMDQPPIPCPKCFSPLIRRTSAQGHFWGCSAYPGCRTRFQDRDGKPVIPLP
;
A
#
# COMPACT_ATOMS: atom_id res chain seq x y z
N LYS A 1 8.82 -20.32 44.36
CA LYS A 1 8.74 -21.49 45.28
C LYS A 1 8.32 -22.70 44.45
N PRO A 2 8.98 -23.86 44.60
CA PRO A 2 8.54 -25.08 43.93
C PRO A 2 7.18 -25.53 44.47
N LEU A 3 6.41 -26.20 43.61
CA LEU A 3 5.11 -26.76 43.98
C LEU A 3 5.30 -27.98 44.90
N PRO A 4 4.43 -28.17 45.92
CA PRO A 4 4.48 -29.34 46.79
C PRO A 4 4.07 -30.61 46.03
N ARG A 5 4.51 -31.77 46.52
CA ARG A 5 4.10 -33.07 45.97
C ARG A 5 2.70 -33.41 46.49
N LEU A 6 1.77 -33.69 45.57
CA LEU A 6 0.40 -34.13 45.85
C LEU A 6 0.16 -35.49 45.17
N LYS A 7 -0.76 -36.28 45.73
CA LYS A 7 -1.23 -37.54 45.14
C LYS A 7 -2.59 -37.34 44.46
N GLU A 8 -2.87 -38.15 43.45
CA GLU A 8 -4.17 -38.17 42.79
C GLU A 8 -5.27 -38.55 43.81
N GLY A 9 -6.31 -37.72 43.91
CA GLY A 9 -7.39 -37.87 44.90
C GLY A 9 -7.12 -37.23 46.27
N GLU A 10 -5.97 -36.60 46.48
CA GLU A 10 -5.68 -35.88 47.73
C GLU A 10 -6.57 -34.63 47.87
N PRO A 11 -7.35 -34.49 48.95
CA PRO A 11 -8.24 -33.35 49.13
C PRO A 11 -7.43 -32.08 49.41
N VAL A 12 -7.73 -31.00 48.68
CA VAL A 12 -7.10 -29.68 48.86
C VAL A 12 -8.14 -28.62 49.19
N ALA A 13 -7.78 -27.72 50.11
CA ALA A 13 -8.60 -26.57 50.45
C ALA A 13 -8.26 -25.38 49.56
N SER A 14 -9.26 -24.79 48.91
CA SER A 14 -9.11 -23.49 48.25
C SER A 14 -9.12 -22.40 49.33
N LEU A 15 -7.96 -21.78 49.56
CA LEU A 15 -7.82 -20.72 50.58
C LEU A 15 -8.33 -19.37 50.08
N GLU A 16 -8.17 -19.08 48.79
CA GLU A 16 -8.54 -17.83 48.17
C GLU A 16 -8.92 -18.07 46.70
N SER A 17 -9.93 -17.33 46.23
CA SER A 17 -10.31 -17.28 44.82
C SER A 17 -10.21 -15.84 44.32
N LEU A 18 -9.46 -15.66 43.24
CA LEU A 18 -9.19 -14.34 42.67
C LEU A 18 -9.68 -14.29 41.23
N VAL A 19 -10.60 -13.35 40.95
CA VAL A 19 -11.11 -13.10 39.60
C VAL A 19 -10.26 -12.01 38.97
N SER A 20 -9.43 -12.39 38.00
CA SER A 20 -8.61 -11.46 37.21
C SER A 20 -9.30 -11.19 35.88
N SER A 21 -9.82 -9.97 35.71
CA SER A 21 -10.22 -9.48 34.39
C SER A 21 -8.96 -9.17 33.57
N ARG A 22 -8.92 -9.63 32.32
CA ARG A 22 -7.81 -9.38 31.38
C ARG A 22 -8.37 -9.13 29.99
N ASP A 23 -7.67 -8.27 29.25
CA ASP A 23 -7.98 -7.96 27.87
C ASP A 23 -7.05 -8.72 26.90
N THR A 24 -7.57 -9.04 25.72
CA THR A 24 -6.76 -9.57 24.62
C THR A 24 -5.89 -8.46 24.06
N GLN A 25 -4.59 -8.73 23.91
CA GLN A 25 -3.68 -7.80 23.26
C GLN A 25 -3.53 -8.16 21.78
N PRO A 26 -3.39 -7.16 20.89
CA PRO A 26 -3.06 -7.42 19.51
C PRO A 26 -1.68 -8.07 19.40
N PRO A 27 -1.38 -8.78 18.30
CA PRO A 27 -0.05 -9.34 18.06
C PRO A 27 1.02 -8.24 18.10
N SER A 28 2.13 -8.52 18.78
CA SER A 28 3.26 -7.60 18.80
C SER A 28 3.84 -7.42 17.39
N PRO A 29 4.24 -6.20 17.01
CA PRO A 29 4.95 -5.97 15.75
C PRO A 29 6.24 -6.79 15.66
N PHE A 30 6.69 -7.05 14.43
CA PHE A 30 7.96 -7.71 14.22
C PHE A 30 9.13 -6.79 14.58
N THR A 31 10.17 -7.37 15.16
CA THR A 31 11.53 -6.83 15.24
C THR A 31 12.43 -7.54 14.22
N ASP A 32 13.65 -7.04 13.96
CA ASP A 32 14.60 -7.71 13.05
C ASP A 32 14.80 -9.20 13.42
N ALA A 33 15.02 -9.50 14.71
CA ALA A 33 15.22 -10.87 15.18
C ALA A 33 13.99 -11.76 14.99
N THR A 34 12.80 -11.25 15.34
CA THR A 34 11.56 -12.03 15.20
C THR A 34 11.13 -12.20 13.75
N LEU A 35 11.45 -11.24 12.87
CA LEU A 35 11.17 -11.35 11.44
C LEU A 35 12.10 -12.36 10.77
N LEU A 36 13.40 -12.34 11.11
CA LEU A 36 14.34 -13.37 10.67
C LEU A 36 13.92 -14.76 11.16
N ALA A 37 13.46 -14.87 12.40
CA ALA A 37 12.91 -16.12 12.95
C ALA A 37 11.58 -16.54 12.29
N ALA A 38 10.81 -15.58 11.75
CA ALA A 38 9.61 -15.87 10.98
C ALA A 38 9.97 -16.38 9.57
N MET A 39 11.04 -15.84 8.96
CA MET A 39 11.55 -16.30 7.66
C MET A 39 12.09 -17.74 7.74
N THR A 40 12.82 -18.10 8.79
CA THR A 40 13.26 -19.50 9.03
C THR A 40 12.07 -20.41 9.29
N GLY A 41 11.18 -20.00 10.19
CA GLY A 41 10.01 -20.79 10.59
C GLY A 41 8.76 -20.50 9.77
N ILE A 42 8.89 -20.19 8.48
CA ILE A 42 7.77 -19.71 7.65
C ILE A 42 6.66 -20.77 7.49
N ALA A 43 7.01 -22.05 7.66
CA ALA A 43 6.08 -23.18 7.68
C ALA A 43 4.95 -23.06 8.73
N ARG A 44 5.04 -22.14 9.70
CA ARG A 44 3.93 -21.87 10.64
C ARG A 44 2.81 -21.02 10.01
N PHE A 45 3.12 -20.27 8.95
CA PHE A 45 2.22 -19.36 8.25
C PHE A 45 1.59 -19.97 7.00
N VAL A 46 1.98 -21.19 6.63
CA VAL A 46 1.41 -21.94 5.52
C VAL A 46 0.30 -22.85 6.04
N SER A 47 -0.84 -22.83 5.35
CA SER A 47 -2.02 -23.62 5.75
C SER A 47 -1.94 -25.08 5.26
N ASP A 48 -1.37 -25.32 4.09
CA ASP A 48 -1.27 -26.65 3.48
C ASP A 48 -0.24 -27.55 4.21
N PRO A 49 -0.66 -28.69 4.80
CA PRO A 49 0.22 -29.61 5.51
C PRO A 49 1.40 -30.15 4.67
N ALA A 50 1.22 -30.34 3.37
CA ALA A 50 2.28 -30.86 2.49
C ALA A 50 3.38 -29.80 2.30
N LEU A 51 2.99 -28.56 1.98
CA LEU A 51 3.92 -27.43 1.82
C LEU A 51 4.62 -27.08 3.14
N ARG A 52 3.93 -27.20 4.28
CA ARG A 52 4.53 -27.03 5.61
C ARG A 52 5.67 -28.01 5.89
N LYS A 53 5.58 -29.25 5.35
CA LYS A 53 6.64 -30.24 5.52
C LYS A 53 7.87 -29.81 4.71
N THR A 54 7.68 -29.50 3.43
CA THR A 54 8.77 -29.06 2.56
C THR A 54 9.51 -27.86 3.13
N LEU A 55 8.80 -26.82 3.58
CA LEU A 55 9.43 -25.63 4.16
C LEU A 55 10.20 -25.89 5.46
N ARG A 56 9.83 -26.92 6.25
CA ARG A 56 10.63 -27.30 7.43
C ARG A 56 11.92 -28.00 7.02
N ASP A 57 11.84 -28.81 5.98
CA ASP A 57 12.97 -29.59 5.47
C ASP A 57 13.96 -28.71 4.69
N THR A 58 13.50 -27.59 4.09
CA THR A 58 14.30 -26.66 3.27
C THR A 58 14.75 -25.37 3.99
N ASP A 59 14.71 -25.35 5.33
CA ASP A 59 15.09 -24.19 6.15
C ASP A 59 14.31 -22.89 5.87
N GLY A 60 13.04 -22.98 5.44
CA GLY A 60 12.16 -21.83 5.31
C GLY A 60 12.39 -20.95 4.07
N LEU A 61 12.23 -19.63 4.23
CA LEU A 61 12.26 -18.67 3.12
C LEU A 61 13.66 -18.05 2.95
N GLY A 62 14.28 -18.37 1.82
CA GLY A 62 15.62 -17.91 1.46
C GLY A 62 16.72 -18.59 2.29
N THR A 63 17.94 -18.57 1.78
CA THR A 63 19.11 -19.12 2.49
C THR A 63 19.54 -18.19 3.62
N GLU A 64 20.12 -18.75 4.69
CA GLU A 64 20.59 -17.98 5.87
C GLU A 64 21.44 -16.75 5.48
N ALA A 65 22.33 -16.89 4.50
CA ALA A 65 23.20 -15.83 4.02
C ALA A 65 22.46 -14.66 3.33
N THR A 66 21.24 -14.87 2.83
CA THR A 66 20.52 -13.86 2.04
C THR A 66 19.50 -13.06 2.85
N ARG A 67 19.05 -13.57 4.01
CA ARG A 67 17.92 -12.99 4.76
C ARG A 67 18.19 -11.57 5.26
N ALA A 68 19.38 -11.33 5.81
CA ALA A 68 19.77 -9.99 6.27
C ALA A 68 19.82 -8.97 5.11
N GLY A 69 20.34 -9.39 3.95
CA GLY A 69 20.39 -8.55 2.74
C GLY A 69 19.01 -8.24 2.16
N ILE A 70 18.09 -9.21 2.19
CA ILE A 70 16.69 -8.99 1.79
C ILE A 70 16.05 -7.95 2.70
N LEU A 71 16.20 -8.10 4.01
CA LEU A 71 15.63 -7.16 4.98
C LEU A 71 16.19 -5.74 4.78
N GLN A 72 17.51 -5.60 4.59
CA GLN A 72 18.12 -4.32 4.28
C GLN A 72 17.54 -3.70 2.99
N THR A 73 17.32 -4.51 1.95
CA THR A 73 16.73 -4.05 0.69
C THR A 73 15.32 -3.51 0.89
N LEU A 74 14.50 -4.14 1.73
CA LEU A 74 13.14 -3.69 2.03
C LEU A 74 13.12 -2.32 2.73
N PHE A 75 14.09 -2.05 3.60
CA PHE A 75 14.27 -0.72 4.22
C PHE A 75 14.77 0.31 3.22
N VAL A 76 15.79 -0.02 2.42
CA VAL A 76 16.35 0.89 1.40
C VAL A 76 15.30 1.30 0.35
N ARG A 77 14.36 0.40 0.03
CA ARG A 77 13.25 0.67 -0.91
C ARG A 77 12.02 1.30 -0.24
N GLU A 78 12.11 1.62 1.04
CA GLU A 78 11.07 2.29 1.83
C GLU A 78 9.76 1.50 1.90
N PHE A 79 9.83 0.16 1.86
CA PHE A 79 8.67 -0.71 2.08
C PHE A 79 8.43 -1.00 3.57
N LEU A 80 9.49 -0.91 4.37
CA LEU A 80 9.47 -1.07 5.82
C LEU A 80 10.09 0.16 6.49
N THR A 81 9.61 0.48 7.68
CA THR A 81 10.16 1.51 8.56
C THR A 81 10.42 0.94 9.96
N ARG A 82 11.30 1.61 10.72
CA ARG A 82 11.60 1.27 12.12
C ARG A 82 11.03 2.31 13.06
N GLU A 83 10.22 1.87 14.01
CA GLU A 83 9.75 2.66 15.14
C GLU A 83 10.35 2.06 16.41
N GLY A 84 11.47 2.63 16.86
CA GLY A 84 12.29 2.03 17.92
C GLY A 84 12.83 0.68 17.49
N ARG A 85 12.37 -0.41 18.14
CA ARG A 85 12.74 -1.80 17.79
C ARG A 85 11.70 -2.50 16.90
N ALA A 86 10.53 -1.89 16.71
CA ALA A 86 9.45 -2.44 15.93
C ALA A 86 9.61 -2.08 14.45
N ILE A 87 9.22 -3.01 13.59
CA ILE A 87 9.20 -2.89 12.14
C ILE A 87 7.74 -2.75 11.71
N HIS A 88 7.47 -1.71 10.94
CA HIS A 88 6.16 -1.41 10.40
C HIS A 88 6.22 -1.37 8.87
N ALA A 89 5.16 -1.85 8.22
CA ALA A 89 4.99 -1.68 6.78
C ALA A 89 4.63 -0.22 6.48
N THR A 90 5.26 0.37 5.47
CA THR A 90 4.88 1.69 4.98
C THR A 90 3.64 1.60 4.10
N GLU A 91 2.95 2.71 3.86
CA GLU A 91 1.84 2.76 2.88
C GLU A 91 2.27 2.23 1.50
N ARG A 92 3.51 2.53 1.10
CA ARG A 92 4.11 2.03 -0.14
C ARG A 92 4.30 0.51 -0.13
N GLY A 93 4.74 -0.05 1.00
CA GLY A 93 4.86 -1.49 1.19
C GLY A 93 3.51 -2.20 1.12
N LEU A 94 2.50 -1.65 1.80
CA LEU A 94 1.13 -2.15 1.77
C LEU A 94 0.54 -2.10 0.36
N ALA A 95 0.61 -0.94 -0.30
CA ALA A 95 0.11 -0.77 -1.66
C ALA A 95 0.78 -1.71 -2.67
N LEU A 96 2.07 -2.03 -2.49
CA LEU A 96 2.75 -3.03 -3.32
C LEU A 96 2.17 -4.42 -3.09
N VAL A 97 2.00 -4.84 -1.83
CA VAL A 97 1.45 -6.16 -1.48
C VAL A 97 0.01 -6.30 -1.99
N ASP A 98 -0.80 -5.25 -1.86
CA ASP A 98 -2.19 -5.23 -2.32
C ASP A 98 -2.30 -5.27 -3.86
N ALA A 99 -1.34 -4.70 -4.57
CA ALA A 99 -1.28 -4.76 -6.03
C ALA A 99 -0.82 -6.13 -6.56
N LEU A 100 -0.21 -6.97 -5.72
CA LEU A 100 0.26 -8.28 -6.11
C LEU A 100 -0.85 -9.32 -5.95
N PRO A 101 -1.00 -10.27 -6.89
CA PRO A 101 -1.87 -11.43 -6.70
C PRO A 101 -1.55 -12.15 -5.39
N ALA A 102 -2.58 -12.69 -4.72
CA ALA A 102 -2.40 -13.45 -3.48
C ALA A 102 -1.40 -14.62 -3.63
N SER A 103 -1.36 -15.24 -4.82
CA SER A 103 -0.39 -16.29 -5.16
C SER A 103 1.07 -15.81 -5.17
N VAL A 104 1.32 -14.49 -5.24
CA VAL A 104 2.64 -13.87 -5.17
C VAL A 104 2.97 -13.40 -3.77
N ALA A 105 2.02 -12.80 -3.07
CA ALA A 105 2.23 -12.25 -1.74
C ALA A 105 2.31 -13.34 -0.65
N ALA A 106 1.67 -14.50 -0.87
CA ALA A 106 1.64 -15.59 0.10
C ALA A 106 2.97 -16.39 0.16
N PRO A 107 3.38 -16.85 1.36
CA PRO A 107 4.59 -17.67 1.54
C PRO A 107 4.49 -19.05 0.87
N ASP A 108 3.28 -19.52 0.58
CA ASP A 108 2.99 -20.81 -0.04
C ASP A 108 3.73 -20.99 -1.37
N ARG A 109 3.89 -19.91 -2.16
CA ARG A 109 4.58 -20.04 -3.44
C ARG A 109 6.07 -20.27 -3.28
N THR A 110 6.70 -19.68 -2.27
CA THR A 110 8.11 -19.98 -1.96
C THR A 110 8.27 -21.45 -1.60
N ALA A 111 7.32 -22.03 -0.84
CA ALA A 111 7.31 -23.48 -0.56
C ALA A 111 7.30 -24.33 -1.83
N HIS A 112 6.48 -23.92 -2.81
CA HIS A 112 6.39 -24.62 -4.09
C HIS A 112 7.70 -24.56 -4.87
N TRP A 113 8.35 -23.40 -4.90
CA TRP A 113 9.64 -23.26 -5.58
C TRP A 113 10.76 -24.04 -4.89
N GLU A 114 10.85 -24.01 -3.57
CA GLU A 114 11.84 -24.83 -2.84
C GLU A 114 11.61 -26.33 -3.09
N ALA A 115 10.36 -26.78 -3.13
CA ALA A 115 10.02 -28.16 -3.49
C ALA A 115 10.51 -28.52 -4.91
N GLN A 116 10.26 -27.63 -5.89
CA GLN A 116 10.68 -27.84 -7.27
C GLN A 116 12.22 -27.84 -7.39
N LEU A 117 12.90 -26.92 -6.71
CA LEU A 117 14.37 -26.87 -6.69
C LEU A 117 14.96 -28.15 -6.09
N GLU A 118 14.34 -28.72 -5.04
CA GLU A 118 14.79 -29.99 -4.48
C GLU A 118 14.56 -31.17 -5.44
N THR A 119 13.48 -31.16 -6.24
CA THR A 119 13.29 -32.19 -7.28
C THR A 119 14.35 -32.12 -8.38
N VAL A 120 14.76 -30.91 -8.77
CA VAL A 120 15.87 -30.68 -9.72
C VAL A 120 17.18 -31.15 -9.09
N ARG A 121 17.44 -30.82 -7.82
CA ARG A 121 18.63 -31.27 -7.08
C ARG A 121 18.75 -32.79 -7.02
N HIS A 122 17.64 -33.50 -6.88
CA HIS A 122 17.61 -34.96 -6.90
C HIS A 122 17.60 -35.58 -8.30
N GLY A 123 17.69 -34.77 -9.37
CA GLY A 123 17.70 -35.23 -10.76
C GLY A 123 16.37 -35.80 -11.25
N LYS A 124 15.26 -35.52 -10.54
CA LYS A 124 13.90 -35.96 -10.91
C LYS A 124 13.22 -35.02 -11.90
N ASP A 125 13.80 -33.85 -12.11
CA ASP A 125 13.36 -32.85 -13.08
C ASP A 125 14.58 -32.16 -13.69
N SER A 126 14.42 -31.62 -14.89
CA SER A 126 15.50 -30.89 -15.56
C SER A 126 15.41 -29.39 -15.26
N GLU A 127 16.58 -28.77 -15.14
CA GLU A 127 16.68 -27.31 -14.97
C GLU A 127 15.97 -26.56 -16.10
N GLY A 128 16.13 -27.01 -17.35
CA GLY A 128 15.47 -26.41 -18.51
C GLY A 128 13.95 -26.44 -18.40
N ALA A 129 13.36 -27.59 -18.04
CA ALA A 129 11.92 -27.70 -17.86
C ALA A 129 11.40 -26.84 -16.70
N PHE A 130 12.18 -26.71 -15.61
CA PHE A 130 11.86 -25.79 -14.51
C PHE A 130 11.81 -24.34 -14.98
N ILE A 131 12.84 -23.87 -15.68
CA ILE A 131 12.91 -22.49 -16.20
C ILE A 131 11.78 -22.22 -17.20
N GLU A 132 11.44 -23.16 -18.09
CA GLU A 132 10.34 -23.00 -19.04
C GLU A 132 8.99 -22.82 -18.33
N ARG A 133 8.72 -23.60 -17.28
CA ARG A 133 7.50 -23.46 -16.48
C ARG A 133 7.46 -22.12 -15.75
N LEU A 134 8.58 -21.71 -15.15
CA LEU A 134 8.69 -20.41 -14.47
C LEU A 134 8.45 -19.25 -15.44
N GLN A 135 9.03 -19.30 -16.65
CA GLN A 135 8.80 -18.30 -17.69
C GLN A 135 7.34 -18.24 -18.12
N LYS A 136 6.67 -19.39 -18.24
CA LYS A 136 5.24 -19.45 -18.58
C LYS A 136 4.38 -18.82 -17.49
N GLU A 137 4.65 -19.13 -16.22
CA GLU A 137 3.97 -18.52 -15.08
C GLU A 137 4.19 -17.01 -15.02
N LEU A 138 5.43 -16.55 -15.22
CA LEU A 138 5.75 -15.13 -15.23
C LEU A 138 5.00 -14.39 -16.35
N LYS A 139 4.92 -14.96 -17.56
CA LYS A 139 4.14 -14.40 -18.66
C LYS A 139 2.66 -14.24 -18.29
N ASN A 140 2.08 -15.25 -17.63
CA ASN A 140 0.71 -15.17 -17.17
C ASN A 140 0.53 -14.06 -16.13
N LEU A 141 1.43 -13.95 -15.13
CA LEU A 141 1.38 -12.89 -14.12
C LEU A 141 1.49 -11.49 -14.76
N LEU A 142 2.38 -11.32 -15.73
CA LEU A 142 2.54 -10.06 -16.46
C LEU A 142 1.29 -9.72 -17.26
N GLN A 143 0.67 -10.68 -17.95
CA GLN A 143 -0.58 -10.47 -18.67
C GLN A 143 -1.71 -10.01 -17.74
N HIS A 144 -1.82 -10.62 -16.56
CA HIS A 144 -2.82 -10.20 -15.55
C HIS A 144 -2.51 -8.80 -15.02
N ALA A 145 -1.25 -8.47 -14.76
CA ALA A 145 -0.85 -7.14 -14.30
C ALA A 145 -1.06 -6.05 -15.37
N MET A 146 -0.91 -6.39 -16.65
CA MET A 146 -1.13 -5.47 -17.77
C MET A 146 -2.61 -5.31 -18.11
N SER A 147 -3.42 -6.34 -17.89
CA SER A 147 -4.87 -6.34 -18.15
C SER A 147 -5.67 -5.77 -16.97
N GLY A 148 -5.12 -5.91 -15.75
CA GLY A 148 -5.64 -5.27 -14.56
C GLY A 148 -5.43 -3.77 -14.65
N THR A 149 -6.53 -3.02 -14.74
CA THR A 149 -6.52 -1.61 -14.38
C THR A 149 -6.05 -1.52 -12.94
N ALA A 150 -4.77 -1.21 -12.72
CA ALA A 150 -4.30 -0.77 -11.42
C ALA A 150 -5.24 0.37 -11.02
N GLN A 151 -6.13 0.12 -10.07
CA GLN A 151 -6.93 1.18 -9.47
C GLN A 151 -5.92 2.01 -8.69
N VAL A 152 -5.35 3.00 -9.38
CA VAL A 152 -4.61 4.07 -8.75
C VAL A 152 -5.59 4.65 -7.73
N PRO A 153 -5.23 4.71 -6.45
CA PRO A 153 -6.04 5.39 -5.45
C PRO A 153 -6.40 6.76 -6.04
N ASP A 154 -7.68 7.06 -6.20
CA ASP A 154 -8.09 8.38 -6.63
C ASP A 154 -7.74 9.33 -5.49
N THR A 155 -6.61 10.01 -5.62
CA THR A 155 -6.12 10.98 -4.64
C THR A 155 -6.99 12.24 -4.61
N GLY A 156 -8.04 12.32 -5.45
CA GLY A 156 -8.83 13.52 -5.71
C GLY A 156 -8.07 14.59 -6.50
N VAL A 157 -6.73 14.54 -6.49
CA VAL A 157 -5.85 15.50 -7.14
C VAL A 157 -5.45 15.00 -8.52
N HIS A 158 -5.96 15.71 -9.53
CA HIS A 158 -5.76 15.36 -10.94
C HIS A 158 -4.68 16.23 -11.61
N CYS A 159 -3.91 15.61 -12.51
CA CYS A 159 -2.85 16.27 -13.26
C CYS A 159 -3.40 17.36 -14.18
N PRO A 160 -2.88 18.61 -14.14
CA PRO A 160 -3.39 19.70 -14.96
C PRO A 160 -3.14 19.48 -16.46
N ARG A 161 -2.18 18.63 -16.83
CA ARG A 161 -1.83 18.36 -18.24
C ARG A 161 -2.65 17.24 -18.85
N CYS A 162 -2.98 16.22 -18.06
CA CYS A 162 -3.42 14.95 -18.61
C CYS A 162 -4.57 14.30 -17.84
N ARG A 163 -5.04 14.96 -16.76
CA ARG A 163 -6.12 14.53 -15.87
C ARG A 163 -5.96 13.13 -15.27
N ALA A 164 -4.76 12.55 -15.33
CA ALA A 164 -4.48 11.33 -14.57
C ALA A 164 -4.32 11.68 -13.07
N PRO A 165 -4.59 10.72 -12.16
CA PRO A 165 -4.33 10.91 -10.74
C PRO A 165 -2.86 11.29 -10.47
N MET A 166 -2.64 12.10 -9.44
CA MET A 166 -1.32 12.52 -9.01
C MET A 166 -0.90 11.80 -7.73
N ARG A 167 0.41 11.62 -7.53
CA ARG A 167 1.03 11.10 -6.31
C ARG A 167 1.95 12.15 -5.68
N GLN A 168 1.98 12.24 -4.36
CA GLN A 168 2.90 13.10 -3.63
C GLN A 168 4.34 12.58 -3.75
N ARG A 169 5.29 13.49 -3.90
CA ARG A 169 6.73 13.24 -3.95
C ARG A 169 7.45 14.35 -3.19
N SER A 170 8.53 14.00 -2.51
CA SER A 170 9.40 14.98 -1.85
C SER A 170 10.51 15.43 -2.80
N GLY A 171 10.72 16.74 -2.90
CA GLY A 171 11.78 17.36 -3.69
C GLY A 171 12.65 18.30 -2.85
N LYS A 172 13.64 18.94 -3.48
CA LYS A 172 14.52 19.93 -2.83
C LYS A 172 13.79 21.13 -2.22
N PHE A 173 12.55 21.38 -2.65
CA PHE A 173 11.73 22.53 -2.27
C PHE A 173 10.47 22.14 -1.48
N GLY A 174 10.44 20.93 -0.89
CA GLY A 174 9.29 20.40 -0.16
C GLY A 174 8.50 19.37 -0.96
N ASP A 175 7.35 18.96 -0.41
CA ASP A 175 6.47 17.98 -1.00
C ASP A 175 5.61 18.57 -2.13
N PHE A 176 5.42 17.79 -3.19
CA PHE A 176 4.66 18.20 -4.36
C PHE A 176 3.90 17.03 -4.98
N TRP A 177 2.77 17.30 -5.59
CA TRP A 177 2.04 16.35 -6.42
C TRP A 177 2.73 16.19 -7.76
N SER A 178 2.95 14.95 -8.18
CA SER A 178 3.51 14.56 -9.48
C SER A 178 2.55 13.64 -10.22
N CYS A 179 2.44 13.78 -11.54
CA CYS A 179 1.59 12.91 -12.34
C CYS A 179 2.01 11.43 -12.20
N HIS A 180 1.04 10.53 -11.99
CA HIS A 180 1.31 9.09 -11.90
C HIS A 180 1.97 8.53 -13.17
N ARG A 181 1.67 9.12 -14.34
CA ARG A 181 2.27 8.80 -15.65
C ARG A 181 3.68 9.36 -15.88
N TYR A 182 4.40 9.83 -14.86
CA TYR A 182 5.80 10.22 -15.03
C TYR A 182 6.66 8.98 -15.38
N PRO A 183 7.55 9.00 -16.39
CA PRO A 183 8.09 10.17 -17.09
C PRO A 183 7.32 10.65 -18.34
N GLU A 184 6.32 9.90 -18.81
CA GLU A 184 5.52 10.24 -20.00
C GLU A 184 4.73 11.55 -19.84
N CYS A 185 4.33 11.87 -18.61
CA CYS A 185 3.74 13.15 -18.26
C CYS A 185 4.45 13.79 -17.07
N THR A 186 5.03 14.97 -17.30
CA THR A 186 5.81 15.74 -16.32
C THR A 186 4.98 16.77 -15.54
N GLY A 187 3.66 16.61 -15.47
CA GLY A 187 2.80 17.53 -14.72
C GLY A 187 3.06 17.47 -13.21
N THR A 188 3.21 18.63 -12.57
CA THR A 188 3.38 18.78 -11.12
C THR A 188 2.40 19.82 -10.55
N ARG A 189 2.08 19.73 -9.26
CA ARG A 189 1.36 20.75 -8.48
C ARG A 189 1.98 20.87 -7.08
N PRO A 190 2.01 22.06 -6.47
CA PRO A 190 2.39 22.19 -5.06
C PRO A 190 1.36 21.50 -4.16
N LEU A 191 1.78 21.05 -2.96
CA LEU A 191 0.84 20.78 -1.87
C LEU A 191 0.32 22.14 -1.40
N GLU A 192 -0.95 22.46 -1.66
CA GLU A 192 -1.59 23.59 -1.00
C GLU A 192 -1.97 23.15 0.42
N ASP A 193 -1.58 23.94 1.42
CA ASP A 193 -1.96 23.75 2.81
C ASP A 193 -3.47 23.94 2.96
N ASP A 194 -4.13 22.94 3.55
CA ASP A 194 -5.48 22.95 4.11
C ASP A 194 -6.68 22.73 3.13
N PRO A 195 -7.38 21.57 3.20
CA PRO A 195 -8.62 21.32 2.47
C PRO A 195 -9.87 21.96 3.12
N GLN A 196 -9.70 22.94 4.01
CA GLN A 196 -10.81 23.68 4.63
C GLN A 196 -10.71 25.20 4.35
N GLN A 197 -10.86 25.60 3.09
CA GLN A 197 -11.53 26.88 2.81
C GLN A 197 -13.00 26.57 2.53
N ASP A 198 -13.77 26.71 3.61
CA ASP A 198 -15.21 26.72 3.67
C ASP A 198 -15.73 27.94 2.89
N ASP A 199 -16.11 27.71 1.63
CA ASP A 199 -16.76 28.70 0.77
C ASP A 199 -18.29 28.76 1.00
N GLY A 200 -18.83 28.15 2.07
CA GLY A 200 -20.17 28.42 2.58
C GLY A 200 -21.32 28.38 1.56
N MET A 201 -21.26 27.48 0.57
CA MET A 201 -22.37 27.23 -0.37
C MET A 201 -22.40 25.74 -0.72
N ASP A 202 -23.41 25.03 -0.23
CA ASP A 202 -23.81 23.65 -0.57
C ASP A 202 -24.23 23.47 -2.05
N GLN A 203 -23.58 24.15 -3.00
CA GLN A 203 -23.90 24.06 -4.42
C GLN A 203 -22.74 23.49 -5.23
N PRO A 204 -23.01 22.51 -6.12
CA PRO A 204 -22.00 21.96 -7.01
C PRO A 204 -21.37 23.07 -7.86
N PRO A 205 -20.06 23.00 -8.12
CA PRO A 205 -19.32 24.09 -8.75
C PRO A 205 -19.87 24.38 -10.15
N ILE A 206 -20.22 25.64 -10.41
CA ILE A 206 -20.85 26.06 -11.67
C ILE A 206 -19.82 25.96 -12.81
N PRO A 207 -20.08 25.14 -13.86
CA PRO A 207 -19.13 24.92 -14.93
C PRO A 207 -19.07 26.12 -15.90
N CYS A 208 -17.86 26.48 -16.33
CA CYS A 208 -17.64 27.50 -17.35
C CYS A 208 -18.16 27.01 -18.72
N PRO A 209 -18.99 27.79 -19.45
CA PRO A 209 -19.55 27.37 -20.74
C PRO A 209 -18.49 27.18 -21.85
N LYS A 210 -17.27 27.72 -21.67
CA LYS A 210 -16.20 27.65 -22.68
C LYS A 210 -15.26 26.45 -22.52
N CYS A 211 -15.05 25.99 -21.29
CA CYS A 211 -14.02 24.98 -20.99
C CYS A 211 -14.43 23.97 -19.92
N PHE A 212 -15.64 24.10 -19.38
CA PHE A 212 -16.22 23.27 -18.32
C PHE A 212 -15.44 23.27 -16.99
N SER A 213 -14.37 24.05 -16.87
CA SER A 213 -13.69 24.27 -15.60
C SER A 213 -14.57 25.07 -14.64
N PRO A 214 -14.47 24.85 -13.32
CA PRO A 214 -15.31 25.52 -12.34
C PRO A 214 -15.07 27.04 -12.36
N LEU A 215 -16.15 27.80 -12.24
CA LEU A 215 -16.10 29.25 -12.03
C LEU A 215 -15.82 29.54 -10.55
N ILE A 216 -14.96 30.52 -10.30
CA ILE A 216 -14.57 30.97 -8.96
C ILE A 216 -15.05 32.41 -8.79
N ARG A 217 -15.75 32.68 -7.69
CA ARG A 217 -16.14 34.04 -7.31
C ARG A 217 -14.92 34.78 -6.76
N ARG A 218 -14.60 35.92 -7.35
CA ARG A 218 -13.44 36.76 -6.99
C ARG A 218 -13.91 38.18 -6.70
N THR A 219 -13.19 38.86 -5.82
CA THR A 219 -13.49 40.25 -5.43
C THR A 219 -12.64 41.22 -6.24
N SER A 220 -13.24 42.29 -6.76
CA SER A 220 -12.55 43.39 -7.45
C SER A 220 -12.98 44.74 -6.87
N ALA A 221 -12.25 45.81 -7.25
CA ALA A 221 -12.59 47.18 -6.87
C ALA A 221 -13.99 47.64 -7.36
N GLN A 222 -14.56 46.97 -8.36
CA GLN A 222 -15.88 47.27 -8.96
C GLN A 222 -16.99 46.30 -8.50
N GLY A 223 -16.69 45.44 -7.51
CA GLY A 223 -17.60 44.41 -7.00
C GLY A 223 -17.10 42.98 -7.25
N HIS A 224 -17.97 42.00 -6.99
CA HIS A 224 -17.68 40.58 -7.19
C HIS A 224 -17.84 40.19 -8.66
N PHE A 225 -17.01 39.27 -9.13
CA PHE A 225 -17.12 38.68 -10.46
C PHE A 225 -16.78 37.20 -10.44
N TRP A 226 -17.31 36.44 -11.38
CA TRP A 226 -17.00 35.02 -11.54
C TRP A 226 -15.96 34.84 -12.64
N GLY A 227 -14.78 34.34 -12.27
CA GLY A 227 -13.69 34.05 -13.20
C GLY A 227 -13.49 32.55 -13.39
N CYS A 228 -13.08 32.13 -14.59
CA CYS A 228 -12.71 30.74 -14.81
C CYS A 228 -11.47 30.35 -14.00
N SER A 229 -11.52 29.21 -13.30
CA SER A 229 -10.37 28.64 -12.57
C SER A 229 -9.16 28.34 -13.46
N ALA A 230 -9.39 28.04 -14.74
CA ALA A 230 -8.34 27.78 -15.72
C ALA A 230 -7.62 29.05 -16.26
N TYR A 231 -7.71 30.21 -15.60
CA TYR A 231 -6.90 31.39 -15.94
C TYR A 231 -5.40 31.09 -15.72
N PRO A 232 -4.48 31.52 -16.63
CA PRO A 232 -4.66 32.40 -17.78
C PRO A 232 -5.13 31.72 -19.08
N GLY A 233 -5.26 30.39 -19.09
CA GLY A 233 -5.67 29.58 -20.25
C GLY A 233 -7.12 29.78 -20.68
N CYS A 234 -8.02 30.13 -19.76
CA CYS A 234 -9.38 30.56 -20.06
C CYS A 234 -9.66 31.89 -19.35
N ARG A 235 -9.80 32.98 -20.12
CA ARG A 235 -9.96 34.35 -19.60
C ARG A 235 -11.42 34.82 -19.52
N THR A 236 -12.38 33.89 -19.49
CA THR A 236 -13.79 34.23 -19.38
C THR A 236 -14.11 34.75 -17.99
N ARG A 237 -14.93 35.81 -17.94
CA ARG A 237 -15.46 36.42 -16.73
C ARG A 237 -16.96 36.64 -16.88
N PHE A 238 -17.70 36.44 -15.80
CA PHE A 238 -19.13 36.67 -15.72
C PHE A 238 -19.42 37.65 -14.57
N GLN A 239 -20.46 38.46 -14.72
CA GLN A 239 -20.91 39.35 -13.64
C GLN A 239 -21.56 38.52 -12.52
N ASP A 240 -21.35 38.94 -11.28
CA ASP A 240 -22.03 38.38 -10.11
C ASP A 240 -23.40 39.05 -9.96
N ARG A 241 -24.47 38.25 -9.89
CA ARG A 241 -25.81 38.69 -9.50
C ARG A 241 -26.30 37.78 -8.39
N ASP A 242 -26.46 38.33 -7.18
CA ASP A 242 -26.91 37.62 -5.98
C ASP A 242 -26.10 36.33 -5.69
N GLY A 243 -24.78 36.40 -5.86
CA GLY A 243 -23.89 35.25 -5.62
C GLY A 243 -23.94 34.16 -6.70
N LYS A 244 -24.49 34.45 -7.89
CA LYS A 244 -24.48 33.54 -9.05
C LYS A 244 -23.90 34.23 -10.29
N PRO A 245 -23.17 33.50 -11.17
CA PRO A 245 -22.67 34.03 -12.42
C PRO A 245 -23.84 34.26 -13.40
N VAL A 246 -23.91 35.46 -13.98
CA VAL A 246 -24.80 35.73 -15.12
C VAL A 246 -24.17 35.12 -16.37
N ILE A 247 -24.53 33.87 -16.66
CA ILE A 247 -24.10 33.16 -17.87
C ILE A 247 -25.10 33.50 -18.99
N PRO A 248 -24.68 34.12 -20.10
CA PRO A 248 -25.54 34.27 -21.27
C PRO A 248 -25.93 32.88 -21.75
N LEU A 249 -27.22 32.57 -21.78
CA LEU A 249 -27.71 31.37 -22.44
C LEU A 249 -27.39 31.48 -23.94
N PRO A 250 -26.92 30.41 -24.60
CA PRO A 250 -26.73 30.40 -26.05
C PRO A 250 -28.06 30.54 -26.81
#